data_AF-A0A8T5PUW9-F1
#
_entry.id   AF-A0A8T5PUW9-F1
#
_cell.length_a   1.000
_cell.length_b   1.000
_cell.length_c   1.000
_cell.angle_alpha   90.00
_cell.angle_beta   90.00
_cell.angle_gamma   90.00
#
_symmetry.space_group_name_H-M   'P 1'
#
loop_
_entity.id
_entity.type
_entity.pdbx_description
1 polymer ?
#
loop_
_entity_poly.entity_id
_entity_poly.type
_entity_poly.pdbx_seq_one_letter_code
_entity_poly.pdbx_strand_id
1 'polypeptide(L)'
;MMVRVAINGFGRIGRQVFQAGANDNSIDFVALNDLTDTKTLGHLLKYDSVHGKFQGTVEAKEDGLVVNGKFIKVFSERDPSKLPWKELEIDVVVESTGFFRDREGASKHLQAGAKKVLISAPAKNPDITIVKGVNEHNYDKSKHNIISNASCTTNCLAPVVKVLNDNFEIERGLMTTVHAYTADQRLVDAPHKDLRRARHAAINIVPTTTGAAIAVTEVIPSLKGKLDGIALRVPVPDGSITDFVCV
;
A
#
# COMPACT_ATOMS: atom_id res chain seq x y z
N MET A 1 18.36 17.73 0.30
CA MET A 1 17.03 18.19 0.73
C MET A 1 16.23 16.97 1.12
N MET A 2 15.41 17.07 2.18
CA MET A 2 14.47 16.02 2.57
C MET A 2 13.32 15.95 1.56
N VAL A 3 12.80 14.76 1.31
CA VAL A 3 11.61 14.55 0.49
C VAL A 3 10.38 14.85 1.34
N ARG A 4 9.57 15.82 0.90
CA ARG A 4 8.34 16.22 1.60
C ARG A 4 7.20 15.27 1.22
N VAL A 5 6.71 14.53 2.21
CA VAL A 5 5.74 13.45 2.00
C VAL A 5 4.40 13.82 2.65
N ALA A 6 3.32 13.58 1.90
CA ALA A 6 1.98 13.51 2.45
C ALA A 6 1.43 12.08 2.35
N ILE A 7 0.57 11.68 3.29
CA ILE A 7 -0.10 10.37 3.28
C ILE A 7 -1.60 10.58 3.14
N ASN A 8 -2.19 10.04 2.07
CA ASN A 8 -3.64 10.00 1.87
C ASN A 8 -4.18 8.64 2.28
N GLY A 9 -5.04 8.61 3.31
CA GLY A 9 -5.52 7.39 3.96
C GLY A 9 -4.56 6.90 5.04
N PHE A 10 -4.84 7.26 6.28
CA PHE A 10 -4.04 6.91 7.46
C PHE A 10 -4.53 5.61 8.14
N GLY A 11 -4.91 4.65 7.29
CA GLY A 11 -5.23 3.28 7.67
C GLY A 11 -3.97 2.47 7.99
N ARG A 12 -4.11 1.14 7.93
CA ARG A 12 -3.04 0.20 8.31
C ARG A 12 -1.73 0.49 7.56
N ILE A 13 -1.77 0.62 6.23
CA ILE A 13 -0.58 0.88 5.42
C ILE A 13 -0.03 2.29 5.63
N GLY A 14 -0.87 3.32 5.62
CA GLY A 14 -0.43 4.70 5.85
C GLY A 14 0.32 4.88 7.18
N ARG A 15 -0.19 4.29 8.27
CA ARG A 15 0.50 4.31 9.57
C ARG A 15 1.82 3.55 9.57
N GLN A 16 1.90 2.42 8.87
CA GLN A 16 3.16 1.67 8.78
C GLN A 16 4.19 2.38 7.90
N VAL A 17 3.79 3.04 6.82
CA VAL A 17 4.68 3.89 6.03
C VAL A 17 5.23 5.02 6.89
N PHE A 18 4.36 5.68 7.66
CA PHE A 18 4.77 6.71 8.60
C PHE A 18 5.76 6.14 9.64
N GLN A 19 5.42 5.02 10.28
CA GLN A 19 6.26 4.39 11.30
C GLN A 19 7.64 3.98 10.76
N ALA A 20 7.70 3.44 9.54
CA ALA A 20 8.94 3.06 8.89
C ALA A 20 9.84 4.26 8.55
N GLY A 21 9.24 5.41 8.19
CA GLY A 21 9.98 6.62 7.83
C GLY A 21 10.18 7.62 8.98
N ALA A 22 9.55 7.44 10.14
CA ALA A 22 9.49 8.47 11.18
C ALA A 22 10.86 8.92 11.72
N ASN A 23 11.86 8.03 11.64
CA ASN A 23 13.25 8.30 12.06
C ASN A 23 14.22 8.42 10.87
N ASP A 24 13.72 8.45 9.63
CA ASP A 24 14.55 8.63 8.44
C ASP A 24 14.74 10.13 8.16
N ASN A 25 15.99 10.60 8.29
CA ASN A 25 16.35 12.01 8.09
C ASN A 25 16.27 12.46 6.62
N SER A 26 15.97 11.56 5.68
CA SER A 26 15.72 11.91 4.28
C SER A 26 14.24 12.17 3.99
N ILE A 27 13.33 11.88 4.92
CA ILE A 27 11.87 12.01 4.77
C ILE A 27 11.34 13.06 5.74
N ASP A 28 10.53 13.97 5.22
CA ASP A 28 9.78 14.95 6.00
C ASP A 28 8.28 14.71 5.81
N PHE A 29 7.61 14.11 6.81
CA PHE A 29 6.16 13.94 6.77
C PHE A 29 5.48 15.26 7.13
N VAL A 30 4.86 15.89 6.15
CA VAL A 30 4.30 17.25 6.29
C VAL A 30 2.81 17.21 6.59
N ALA A 31 2.09 16.28 5.96
CA ALA A 31 0.63 16.22 6.04
C ALA A 31 0.06 14.79 5.98
N LEU A 32 -1.08 14.61 6.64
CA LEU A 32 -1.92 13.43 6.56
C LEU A 32 -3.32 13.85 6.09
N ASN A 33 -4.02 12.97 5.37
CA ASN A 33 -5.44 13.13 5.08
C ASN A 33 -6.20 11.83 5.41
N ASP A 34 -7.26 11.93 6.20
CA ASP A 34 -8.18 10.82 6.47
C ASP A 34 -9.58 11.33 6.88
N LEU A 35 -10.60 10.49 6.81
CA LEU A 35 -12.00 10.88 7.07
C LEU A 35 -12.39 10.72 8.54
N THR A 36 -11.45 11.00 9.45
CA THR A 36 -11.62 10.89 10.90
C THR A 36 -10.84 11.98 11.65
N ASP A 37 -11.05 12.10 12.96
CA ASP A 37 -10.49 13.16 13.79
C ASP A 37 -9.03 12.88 14.22
N THR A 38 -8.30 13.94 14.55
CA THR A 38 -6.88 13.89 14.93
C THR A 38 -6.65 13.04 16.19
N LYS A 39 -7.58 13.04 17.15
CA LYS A 39 -7.48 12.24 18.37
C LYS A 39 -7.55 10.75 18.04
N THR A 40 -8.45 10.35 17.15
CA THR A 40 -8.55 8.97 16.64
C THR A 40 -7.29 8.57 15.88
N LEU A 41 -6.80 9.39 14.94
CA LEU A 41 -5.57 9.10 14.19
C LEU A 41 -4.35 8.99 15.10
N GLY A 42 -4.18 9.91 16.04
CA GLY A 42 -3.10 9.91 17.01
C GLY A 42 -3.14 8.67 17.93
N HIS A 43 -4.35 8.26 18.35
CA HIS A 43 -4.51 7.03 19.13
C HIS A 43 -4.10 5.78 18.33
N LEU A 44 -4.58 5.66 17.09
CA LEU A 44 -4.29 4.51 16.22
C LEU A 44 -2.83 4.47 15.75
N LEU A 45 -2.15 5.60 15.69
CA LEU A 45 -0.69 5.65 15.48
C LEU A 45 0.06 5.19 16.72
N LYS A 46 -0.37 5.62 17.92
CA LYS A 46 0.31 5.30 19.17
C LYS A 46 0.20 3.82 19.55
N TYR A 47 -0.94 3.20 19.28
CA TYR A 47 -1.25 1.83 19.68
C TYR A 47 -1.70 1.00 18.48
N ASP A 48 -0.89 0.02 18.10
CA ASP A 48 -1.22 -0.95 17.06
C ASP A 48 -1.27 -2.37 17.66
N SER A 49 -2.38 -3.08 17.42
CA SER A 49 -2.59 -4.42 17.99
C SER A 49 -1.64 -5.48 17.45
N VAL A 50 -1.05 -5.27 16.27
CA VAL A 50 -0.14 -6.22 15.60
C VAL A 50 1.31 -5.79 15.78
N HIS A 51 1.61 -4.50 15.59
CA HIS A 51 2.99 -3.99 15.59
C HIS A 51 3.40 -3.34 16.93
N GLY A 52 2.52 -3.36 17.91
CA GLY A 52 2.76 -2.84 19.25
C GLY A 52 2.69 -1.31 19.31
N LYS A 53 3.31 -0.77 20.36
CA LYS A 53 3.30 0.67 20.63
C LYS A 53 4.33 1.40 19.76
N PHE A 54 3.94 2.56 19.23
CA PHE A 54 4.88 3.45 18.54
C PHE A 54 6.03 3.87 19.46
N GLN A 55 7.26 3.75 18.95
CA GLN A 55 8.49 4.08 19.67
C GLN A 55 8.79 5.57 19.55
N GLY A 56 8.03 6.39 20.26
CA GLY A 56 8.14 7.84 20.24
C GLY A 56 6.99 8.54 20.95
N THR A 57 6.90 9.86 20.78
CA THR A 57 5.80 10.66 21.30
C THR A 57 4.76 10.92 20.21
N VAL A 58 3.48 10.85 20.58
CA VAL A 58 2.35 11.18 19.71
C VAL A 58 1.37 11.98 20.55
N GLU A 59 1.11 13.21 20.13
CA GLU A 59 0.11 14.10 20.71
C GLU A 59 -0.84 14.59 19.62
N ALA A 60 -2.15 14.45 19.85
CA ALA A 60 -3.14 15.06 18.98
C ALA A 60 -3.31 16.55 19.33
N LYS A 61 -3.34 17.41 18.32
CA LYS A 61 -3.78 18.81 18.39
C LYS A 61 -5.07 18.95 17.57
N GLU A 62 -5.68 20.14 17.59
CA GLU A 62 -6.93 20.39 16.88
C GLU A 62 -6.85 20.14 15.37
N ASP A 63 -5.74 20.54 14.75
CA ASP A 63 -5.54 20.55 13.29
C ASP A 63 -4.40 19.66 12.80
N GLY A 64 -3.85 18.82 13.68
CA GLY A 64 -2.69 18.00 13.37
C GLY A 64 -2.26 17.04 14.47
N LEU A 65 -1.12 16.38 14.22
CA LEU A 65 -0.41 15.56 15.20
C LEU A 65 0.96 16.17 15.47
N VAL A 66 1.40 16.14 16.72
CA VAL A 66 2.80 16.36 17.07
C VAL A 66 3.42 14.99 17.33
N VAL A 67 4.33 14.57 16.46
CA VAL A 67 5.05 13.29 16.56
C VAL A 67 6.53 13.57 16.71
N ASN A 68 7.14 13.06 17.80
CA ASN A 68 8.55 13.30 18.11
C ASN A 68 8.92 14.81 18.07
N GLY A 69 8.01 15.67 18.52
CA GLY A 69 8.18 17.14 18.51
C GLY A 69 7.93 17.82 17.16
N LYS A 70 7.69 17.07 16.07
CA LYS A 70 7.37 17.62 14.75
C LYS A 70 5.86 17.71 14.55
N PHE A 71 5.39 18.88 14.13
CA PHE A 71 3.98 19.08 13.79
C PHE A 71 3.69 18.58 12.37
N ILE A 72 2.60 17.82 12.23
CA ILE A 72 2.12 17.24 10.99
C ILE A 72 0.67 17.66 10.83
N LYS A 73 0.35 18.37 9.74
CA LYS A 73 -1.02 18.85 9.49
C LYS A 73 -1.92 17.66 9.15
N VAL A 74 -3.14 17.65 9.68
CA VAL A 74 -4.15 16.63 9.34
C VAL A 74 -5.32 17.29 8.61
N PHE A 75 -5.70 16.69 7.49
CA PHE A 75 -6.87 17.07 6.70
C PHE A 75 -7.94 16.00 6.78
N SER A 76 -9.18 16.42 6.48
CA SER A 76 -10.34 15.54 6.34
C SER A 76 -11.10 15.86 5.06
N GLU A 77 -10.43 15.68 3.93
CA GLU A 77 -10.95 15.98 2.59
C GLU A 77 -11.18 14.70 1.79
N ARG A 78 -12.37 14.59 1.18
CA ARG A 78 -12.78 13.43 0.38
C ARG A 78 -12.27 13.49 -1.05
N ASP A 79 -12.13 14.70 -1.61
CA ASP A 79 -11.67 14.93 -2.96
C ASP A 79 -10.18 15.33 -2.97
N PRO A 80 -9.28 14.44 -3.42
CA PRO A 80 -7.85 14.70 -3.37
C PRO A 80 -7.38 15.94 -4.14
N SER A 81 -8.19 16.43 -5.09
CA SER A 81 -7.87 17.63 -5.89
C SER A 81 -7.95 18.93 -5.09
N LYS A 82 -8.63 18.91 -3.93
CA LYS A 82 -8.80 20.08 -3.03
C LYS A 82 -7.75 20.18 -1.94
N LEU A 83 -6.89 19.17 -1.80
CA LEU A 83 -5.83 19.18 -0.80
C LEU A 83 -4.76 20.21 -1.19
N PRO A 84 -4.19 20.98 -0.23
CA PRO A 84 -3.27 22.07 -0.53
C PRO A 84 -1.82 21.59 -0.78
N TRP A 85 -1.63 20.57 -1.61
CA TRP A 85 -0.31 19.96 -1.84
C TRP A 85 0.71 20.91 -2.44
N LYS A 86 0.27 21.82 -3.31
CA LYS A 86 1.11 22.89 -3.88
C LYS A 86 1.65 23.82 -2.78
N GLU A 87 0.76 24.28 -1.90
CA GLU A 87 1.10 25.22 -0.82
C GLU A 87 2.03 24.59 0.21
N LEU A 88 1.86 23.29 0.45
CA LEU A 88 2.70 22.51 1.36
C LEU A 88 3.99 21.99 0.71
N GLU A 89 4.20 22.28 -0.57
CA GLU A 89 5.37 21.85 -1.36
C GLU A 89 5.59 20.33 -1.32
N ILE A 90 4.52 19.54 -1.46
CA ILE A 90 4.59 18.08 -1.36
C ILE A 90 5.33 17.48 -2.58
N ASP A 91 6.39 16.73 -2.32
CA ASP A 91 7.14 16.01 -3.34
C ASP A 91 6.45 14.68 -3.70
N VAL A 92 6.01 13.93 -2.70
CA VAL A 92 5.41 12.60 -2.87
C VAL A 92 4.16 12.47 -2.02
N VAL A 93 3.06 12.05 -2.64
CA VAL A 93 1.88 11.57 -1.92
C VAL A 93 1.91 10.05 -1.89
N VAL A 94 1.79 9.46 -0.70
CA VAL A 94 1.50 8.04 -0.55
C VAL A 94 -0.02 7.88 -0.54
N GLU A 95 -0.54 7.29 -1.62
CA GLU A 95 -1.96 7.00 -1.77
C GLU A 95 -2.26 5.61 -1.21
N SER A 96 -2.76 5.57 0.03
CA SER A 96 -3.04 4.36 0.80
C SER A 96 -4.49 4.24 1.26
N THR A 97 -5.42 4.96 0.63
CA THR A 97 -6.86 4.83 0.91
C THR A 97 -7.45 3.56 0.31
N GLY A 98 -6.88 3.07 -0.80
CA GLY A 98 -7.44 1.98 -1.61
C GLY A 98 -8.58 2.41 -2.55
N PHE A 99 -9.01 3.67 -2.52
CA PHE A 99 -10.03 4.21 -3.43
C PHE A 99 -9.42 4.72 -4.75
N PHE A 100 -8.33 5.48 -4.68
CA PHE A 100 -7.72 6.13 -5.86
C PHE A 100 -6.64 5.25 -6.49
N ARG A 101 -7.03 4.06 -6.95
CA ARG A 101 -6.13 3.04 -7.52
C ARG A 101 -6.04 3.05 -9.05
N ASP A 102 -6.49 4.11 -9.70
CA ASP A 102 -6.35 4.30 -11.13
C ASP A 102 -5.67 5.63 -11.44
N ARG A 103 -5.20 5.79 -12.69
CA ARG A 103 -4.55 7.02 -13.13
C ARG A 103 -5.40 8.25 -12.87
N GLU A 104 -6.70 8.21 -13.15
CA GLU A 104 -7.59 9.36 -13.01
C GLU A 104 -7.68 9.81 -11.54
N GLY A 105 -7.98 8.87 -10.64
CA GLY A 105 -8.07 9.13 -9.21
C GLY A 105 -6.75 9.60 -8.61
N ALA A 106 -5.64 8.93 -8.93
CA ALA A 106 -4.32 9.30 -8.42
C ALA A 106 -3.84 10.65 -8.99
N SER A 107 -4.18 10.99 -10.24
CA SER A 107 -3.82 12.27 -10.87
C SER A 107 -4.41 13.48 -10.15
N LYS A 108 -5.47 13.31 -9.35
CA LYS A 108 -6.02 14.40 -8.53
C LYS A 108 -5.00 14.96 -7.54
N HIS A 109 -4.08 14.14 -7.02
CA HIS A 109 -2.99 14.63 -6.19
C HIS A 109 -1.98 15.47 -6.97
N LEU A 110 -1.72 15.13 -8.23
CA LEU A 110 -0.86 15.93 -9.11
C LEU A 110 -1.53 17.28 -9.44
N GLN A 111 -2.85 17.27 -9.67
CA GLN A 111 -3.65 18.49 -9.86
C GLN A 111 -3.62 19.40 -8.62
N ALA A 112 -3.68 18.81 -7.42
CA ALA A 112 -3.51 19.50 -6.14
C ALA A 112 -2.10 20.06 -5.93
N GLY A 113 -1.12 19.66 -6.76
CA GLY A 113 0.24 20.21 -6.78
C GLY A 113 1.33 19.33 -6.19
N ALA A 114 1.04 18.07 -5.84
CA ALA A 114 2.09 17.11 -5.51
C ALA A 114 2.92 16.76 -6.75
N LYS A 115 4.23 16.54 -6.60
CA LYS A 115 5.10 16.20 -7.74
C LYS A 115 4.94 14.75 -8.21
N LYS A 116 4.74 13.81 -7.27
CA LYS A 116 4.59 12.37 -7.53
C LYS A 116 3.57 11.72 -6.62
N VAL A 117 3.04 10.58 -7.05
CA VAL A 117 2.08 9.74 -6.32
C VAL A 117 2.61 8.31 -6.29
N LEU A 118 2.69 7.75 -5.09
CA LEU A 118 3.00 6.34 -4.85
C LEU A 118 1.73 5.64 -4.34
N ILE A 119 1.14 4.79 -5.17
CA ILE A 119 -0.06 4.02 -4.84
C ILE A 119 0.37 2.76 -4.08
N SER A 120 -0.19 2.54 -2.88
CA SER A 120 0.16 1.42 -2.01
C SER A 120 -0.60 0.11 -2.32
N ALA A 121 -1.02 -0.06 -3.58
CA ALA A 121 -1.82 -1.17 -4.06
C ALA A 121 -1.63 -1.36 -5.58
N PRO A 122 -2.02 -2.50 -6.17
CA PRO A 122 -2.08 -2.65 -7.62
C PRO A 122 -2.95 -1.55 -8.23
N ALA A 123 -2.40 -0.87 -9.23
CA ALA A 123 -3.04 0.26 -9.87
C ALA A 123 -3.48 -0.07 -11.31
N LYS A 124 -4.50 0.64 -11.80
CA LYS A 124 -4.90 0.61 -13.21
C LYS A 124 -4.22 1.73 -13.98
N ASN A 125 -3.46 1.36 -15.01
CA ASN A 125 -2.73 2.27 -15.88
C ASN A 125 -1.77 3.24 -15.14
N PRO A 126 -0.98 2.80 -14.13
CA PRO A 126 0.09 3.65 -13.58
C PRO A 126 1.13 3.98 -14.65
N ASP A 127 2.07 4.89 -14.38
CA ASP A 127 3.22 5.07 -15.28
C ASP A 127 4.12 3.83 -15.22
N ILE A 128 4.27 3.26 -14.03
CA ILE A 128 5.04 2.04 -13.79
C ILE A 128 4.59 1.34 -12.51
N THR A 129 4.67 0.01 -12.49
CA THR A 129 4.61 -0.80 -11.27
C THR A 129 6.02 -1.22 -10.88
N ILE A 130 6.40 -0.97 -9.62
CA ILE A 130 7.75 -1.28 -9.10
C ILE A 130 7.65 -2.27 -7.95
N VAL A 131 8.52 -3.28 -7.98
CA VAL A 131 8.91 -4.09 -6.82
C VAL A 131 10.42 -3.90 -6.64
N LYS A 132 10.81 -3.39 -5.47
CA LYS A 132 12.21 -3.16 -5.12
C LYS A 132 12.95 -4.50 -5.01
N GLY A 133 14.17 -4.57 -5.55
CA GLY A 133 14.96 -5.78 -5.71
C GLY A 133 14.63 -6.59 -6.98
N VAL A 134 13.72 -6.10 -7.83
CA VAL A 134 13.26 -6.80 -9.03
C VAL A 134 13.39 -5.90 -10.26
N ASN A 135 12.70 -4.76 -10.27
CA ASN A 135 12.61 -3.90 -11.45
C ASN A 135 12.76 -2.39 -11.15
N GLU A 136 13.28 -2.01 -9.98
CA GLU A 136 13.49 -0.61 -9.57
C GLU A 136 14.38 0.18 -10.53
N HIS A 137 15.27 -0.50 -11.25
CA HIS A 137 16.14 0.10 -12.26
C HIS A 137 15.36 0.64 -13.47
N ASN A 138 14.11 0.22 -13.67
CA ASN A 138 13.23 0.74 -14.72
C ASN A 138 12.57 2.07 -14.34
N TYR A 139 12.72 2.54 -13.10
CA TYR A 139 12.14 3.81 -12.68
C TYR A 139 12.88 5.00 -13.31
N ASP A 140 12.18 5.74 -14.17
CA ASP A 140 12.63 7.01 -14.75
C ASP A 140 11.93 8.18 -14.07
N LYS A 141 12.65 8.93 -13.23
CA LYS A 141 12.12 10.09 -12.49
C LYS A 141 11.53 11.18 -13.39
N SER A 142 11.97 11.28 -14.65
CA SER A 142 11.53 12.30 -15.60
C SER A 142 10.21 11.93 -16.27
N LYS A 143 9.85 10.65 -16.30
CA LYS A 143 8.66 10.13 -16.97
C LYS A 143 7.60 9.61 -16.01
N HIS A 144 8.02 9.05 -14.87
CA HIS A 144 7.13 8.35 -13.96
C HIS A 144 6.75 9.25 -12.78
N ASN A 145 5.48 9.63 -12.71
CA ASN A 145 4.88 10.46 -11.67
C ASN A 145 3.80 9.73 -10.88
N ILE A 146 3.17 8.70 -11.44
CA ILE A 146 2.22 7.81 -10.76
C ILE A 146 2.81 6.40 -10.75
N ILE A 147 3.28 5.98 -9.58
CA ILE A 147 3.97 4.72 -9.37
C ILE A 147 3.08 3.80 -8.55
N SER A 148 2.90 2.57 -9.02
CA SER A 148 2.25 1.49 -8.26
C SER A 148 3.32 0.72 -7.48
N ASN A 149 3.14 0.57 -6.17
CA ASN A 149 3.98 -0.30 -5.34
C ASN A 149 3.48 -1.76 -5.31
N ALA A 150 2.70 -2.15 -6.34
CA ALA A 150 2.06 -3.46 -6.46
C ALA A 150 1.25 -3.86 -5.22
N SER A 151 1.14 -5.17 -4.93
CA SER A 151 0.53 -5.71 -3.71
C SER A 151 1.56 -6.30 -2.77
N CYS A 152 1.17 -6.57 -1.52
CA CYS A 152 1.98 -7.33 -0.56
C CYS A 152 2.41 -8.70 -1.12
N THR A 153 1.49 -9.46 -1.73
CA THR A 153 1.81 -10.76 -2.33
C THR A 153 2.70 -10.62 -3.56
N THR A 154 2.55 -9.57 -4.38
CA THR A 154 3.47 -9.32 -5.52
C THR A 154 4.89 -9.04 -5.03
N ASN A 155 5.04 -8.22 -3.98
CA ASN A 155 6.36 -7.95 -3.37
C ASN A 155 6.99 -9.21 -2.76
N CYS A 156 6.17 -10.12 -2.22
CA CYS A 156 6.64 -11.42 -1.72
C CYS A 156 7.05 -12.39 -2.86
N LEU A 157 6.23 -12.48 -3.91
CA LEU A 157 6.42 -13.46 -4.98
C LEU A 157 7.50 -13.06 -5.99
N ALA A 158 7.54 -11.78 -6.40
CA ALA A 158 8.37 -11.35 -7.53
C ALA A 158 9.87 -11.63 -7.36
N PRO A 159 10.51 -11.46 -6.18
CA PRO A 159 11.92 -11.80 -6.02
C PRO A 159 12.21 -13.30 -6.21
N VAL A 160 11.36 -14.18 -5.67
CA VAL A 160 11.49 -15.64 -5.82
C VAL A 160 11.35 -16.04 -7.28
N VAL A 161 10.31 -15.53 -7.93
CA VAL A 161 10.04 -15.79 -9.36
C VAL A 161 11.15 -15.26 -10.25
N LYS A 162 11.72 -14.08 -9.94
CA LYS A 162 12.85 -13.51 -10.67
C LYS A 162 14.06 -14.44 -10.63
N VAL A 163 14.44 -14.90 -9.44
CA VAL A 163 15.59 -15.81 -9.28
C VAL A 163 15.36 -17.11 -10.07
N LEU A 164 14.17 -17.70 -9.96
CA LEU A 164 13.85 -18.94 -10.69
C LEU A 164 13.87 -18.72 -12.22
N ASN A 165 13.24 -17.65 -12.70
CA ASN A 165 13.17 -17.38 -14.13
C ASN A 165 14.54 -17.02 -14.73
N ASP A 166 15.36 -16.23 -14.03
CA ASP A 166 16.67 -15.81 -14.53
C ASP A 166 17.67 -16.99 -14.63
N ASN A 167 17.48 -18.03 -13.80
CA ASN A 167 18.41 -19.17 -13.74
C ASN A 167 17.91 -20.42 -14.46
N PHE A 168 16.60 -20.63 -14.53
CA PHE A 168 16.01 -21.89 -15.00
C PHE A 168 14.98 -21.71 -16.11
N GLU A 169 14.52 -20.48 -16.37
CA GLU A 169 13.40 -20.15 -17.26
C GLU A 169 12.08 -20.85 -16.87
N ILE A 170 11.08 -20.08 -16.46
CA ILE A 170 9.78 -20.66 -16.08
C ILE A 170 8.91 -20.85 -17.32
N GLU A 171 8.35 -22.04 -17.52
CA GLU A 171 7.35 -22.31 -18.55
C GLU A 171 5.95 -21.93 -18.06
N ARG A 172 5.59 -22.37 -16.85
CA ARG A 172 4.31 -22.06 -16.20
C ARG A 172 4.40 -22.22 -14.68
N GLY A 173 3.59 -21.47 -13.94
CA GLY A 173 3.59 -21.54 -12.49
C GLY A 173 2.22 -21.25 -11.86
N LEU A 174 1.97 -21.89 -10.73
CA LEU A 174 0.80 -21.68 -9.90
C LEU A 174 1.23 -21.24 -8.50
N MET A 175 0.65 -20.16 -8.02
CA MET A 175 0.90 -19.63 -6.68
C MET A 175 -0.32 -19.82 -5.78
N THR A 176 -0.08 -20.26 -4.54
CA THR A 176 -1.07 -20.19 -3.47
C THR A 176 -0.53 -19.31 -2.36
N THR A 177 -1.25 -18.24 -2.01
CA THR A 177 -0.92 -17.47 -0.80
C THR A 177 -1.86 -17.83 0.33
N VAL A 178 -1.29 -18.30 1.46
CA VAL A 178 -1.99 -18.39 2.73
C VAL A 178 -1.77 -17.05 3.42
N HIS A 179 -2.84 -16.27 3.54
CA HIS A 179 -2.73 -14.84 3.76
C HIS A 179 -3.54 -14.39 4.97
N ALA A 180 -3.00 -13.50 5.79
CA ALA A 180 -3.76 -12.84 6.86
C ALA A 180 -5.07 -12.23 6.36
N TYR A 181 -6.09 -12.16 7.23
CA TYR A 181 -7.29 -11.40 6.86
C TYR A 181 -6.99 -9.90 6.80
N THR A 182 -7.82 -9.15 6.07
CA THR A 182 -7.61 -7.71 5.84
C THR A 182 -8.89 -6.93 6.10
N ALA A 183 -8.80 -5.60 6.19
CA ALA A 183 -9.95 -4.70 6.38
C ALA A 183 -11.05 -4.80 5.29
N ASP A 184 -10.74 -5.36 4.12
CA ASP A 184 -11.73 -5.63 3.07
C ASP A 184 -12.72 -6.76 3.42
N GLN A 185 -12.32 -7.71 4.27
CA GLN A 185 -13.21 -8.78 4.77
C GLN A 185 -14.14 -8.25 5.87
N ARG A 186 -15.04 -9.11 6.37
CA ARG A 186 -15.98 -8.74 7.43
C ARG A 186 -15.58 -9.35 8.76
N LEU A 187 -15.72 -8.57 9.84
CA LEU A 187 -15.51 -9.07 11.20
C LEU A 187 -16.55 -10.14 11.55
N VAL A 188 -17.80 -9.95 11.13
CA VAL A 188 -18.91 -10.90 11.24
C VAL A 188 -19.60 -11.03 9.88
N ASP A 189 -20.37 -12.09 9.64
CA ASP A 189 -21.07 -12.30 8.36
C ASP A 189 -21.90 -11.06 7.99
N ALA A 190 -21.57 -10.41 6.85
CA ALA A 190 -22.16 -9.13 6.45
C ALA A 190 -22.06 -8.88 4.93
N PRO A 191 -22.90 -7.99 4.36
CA PRO A 191 -22.90 -7.73 2.91
C PRO A 191 -21.54 -7.36 2.33
N HIS A 192 -21.18 -8.05 1.25
CA HIS A 192 -19.98 -7.82 0.45
C HIS A 192 -20.19 -8.39 -0.96
N LYS A 193 -19.60 -7.77 -1.98
CA LYS A 193 -19.73 -8.19 -3.40
C LYS A 193 -19.16 -9.59 -3.69
N ASP A 194 -18.10 -9.94 -2.98
CA ASP A 194 -17.53 -11.28 -2.94
C ASP A 194 -18.16 -12.02 -1.75
N LEU A 195 -19.00 -13.01 -2.05
CA LEU A 195 -19.77 -13.80 -1.07
C LEU A 195 -18.89 -14.58 -0.09
N ARG A 196 -17.62 -14.82 -0.42
CA ARG A 196 -16.67 -15.49 0.48
C ARG A 196 -16.06 -14.48 1.43
N ARG A 197 -15.67 -13.29 0.95
CA ARG A 197 -15.21 -12.18 1.82
C ARG A 197 -16.31 -11.61 2.73
N ALA A 198 -17.57 -11.89 2.42
CA ALA A 198 -18.73 -11.58 3.25
C ALA A 198 -18.75 -12.35 4.59
N ARG A 199 -17.99 -13.45 4.70
CA ARG A 199 -17.97 -14.33 5.88
C ARG A 199 -17.03 -13.81 6.97
N HIS A 200 -17.29 -14.20 8.22
CA HIS A 200 -16.53 -13.85 9.42
C HIS A 200 -15.03 -14.20 9.26
N ALA A 201 -14.20 -13.17 9.13
CA ALA A 201 -12.80 -13.31 8.73
C ALA A 201 -11.93 -14.06 9.75
N ALA A 202 -12.18 -13.88 11.05
CA ALA A 202 -11.33 -14.41 12.11
C ALA A 202 -11.67 -15.84 12.55
N ILE A 203 -12.56 -16.55 11.84
CA ILE A 203 -12.90 -17.97 12.15
C ILE A 203 -13.02 -18.84 10.89
N ASN A 204 -12.70 -18.33 9.71
CA ASN A 204 -12.84 -19.04 8.44
C ASN A 204 -11.54 -19.05 7.65
N ILE A 205 -11.36 -20.13 6.88
CA ILE A 205 -10.49 -20.11 5.70
C ILE A 205 -11.35 -19.60 4.54
N VAL A 206 -10.95 -18.48 3.93
CA VAL A 206 -11.74 -17.81 2.88
C VAL A 206 -10.96 -17.83 1.57
N PRO A 207 -11.29 -18.74 0.63
CA PRO A 207 -10.65 -18.75 -0.69
C PRO A 207 -11.14 -17.58 -1.53
N THR A 208 -10.24 -16.76 -2.05
CA THR A 208 -10.59 -15.59 -2.89
C THR A 208 -9.53 -15.39 -3.97
N THR A 209 -9.82 -14.51 -4.93
CA THR A 209 -8.88 -14.19 -5.99
C THR A 209 -7.70 -13.38 -5.46
N THR A 210 -6.54 -13.55 -6.08
CA THR A 210 -5.36 -12.68 -5.93
C THR A 210 -4.93 -12.20 -7.30
N GLY A 211 -4.67 -10.90 -7.42
CA GLY A 211 -4.10 -10.34 -8.65
C GLY A 211 -2.58 -10.49 -8.72
N ALA A 212 -1.94 -11.11 -7.72
CA ALA A 212 -0.50 -11.03 -7.56
C ALA A 212 0.27 -11.80 -8.64
N ALA A 213 -0.18 -12.99 -9.04
CA ALA A 213 0.46 -13.75 -10.13
C ALA A 213 0.48 -12.95 -11.44
N ILE A 214 -0.65 -12.31 -11.76
CA ILE A 214 -0.78 -11.43 -12.93
C ILE A 214 0.09 -10.17 -12.76
N ALA A 215 0.07 -9.53 -11.58
CA ALA A 215 0.85 -8.33 -11.31
C ALA A 215 2.37 -8.57 -11.30
N VAL A 216 2.85 -9.80 -11.02
CA VAL A 216 4.27 -10.16 -11.20
C VAL A 216 4.69 -9.99 -12.67
N THR A 217 3.79 -10.23 -13.61
CA THR A 217 4.09 -10.07 -15.05
C THR A 217 4.26 -8.60 -15.46
N GLU A 218 3.76 -7.64 -14.67
CA GLU A 218 4.04 -6.22 -14.89
C GLU A 218 5.49 -5.85 -14.53
N VAL A 219 6.09 -6.59 -13.59
CA VAL A 219 7.48 -6.37 -13.13
C VAL A 219 8.48 -7.32 -13.78
N ILE A 220 8.03 -8.47 -14.30
CA ILE A 220 8.82 -9.44 -15.07
C ILE A 220 8.05 -9.79 -16.36
N PRO A 221 8.15 -8.96 -17.43
CA PRO A 221 7.30 -9.08 -18.62
C PRO A 221 7.41 -10.40 -19.38
N SER A 222 8.55 -11.10 -19.29
CA SER A 222 8.78 -12.42 -19.91
C SER A 222 7.84 -13.51 -19.38
N LEU A 223 7.19 -13.28 -18.24
CA LEU A 223 6.27 -14.24 -17.60
C LEU A 223 4.80 -13.98 -17.90
N LYS A 224 4.50 -13.04 -18.81
CA LYS A 224 3.12 -12.72 -19.20
C LYS A 224 2.39 -13.97 -19.71
N GLY A 225 1.26 -14.29 -19.08
CA GLY A 225 0.44 -15.45 -19.42
C GLY A 225 0.95 -16.80 -18.88
N LYS A 226 2.07 -16.81 -18.13
CA LYS A 226 2.65 -18.04 -17.58
C LYS A 226 2.24 -18.34 -16.13
N LEU A 227 1.76 -17.33 -15.40
CA LEU A 227 1.50 -17.43 -13.96
C LEU A 227 0.02 -17.23 -13.61
N ASP A 228 -0.48 -18.04 -12.71
CA ASP A 228 -1.80 -17.87 -12.08
C ASP A 228 -1.72 -18.15 -10.56
N GLY A 229 -2.78 -17.87 -9.82
CA GLY A 229 -2.81 -18.20 -8.40
C GLY A 229 -4.10 -17.87 -7.65
N ILE A 230 -4.15 -18.37 -6.42
CA ILE A 230 -5.27 -18.21 -5.51
C ILE A 230 -4.80 -17.70 -4.14
N ALA A 231 -5.72 -17.09 -3.38
CA ALA A 231 -5.49 -16.73 -2.00
C ALA A 231 -6.42 -17.51 -1.06
N LEU A 232 -5.87 -17.96 0.05
CA LEU A 232 -6.61 -18.51 1.18
C LEU A 232 -6.44 -17.54 2.35
N ARG A 233 -7.47 -16.74 2.66
CA ARG A 233 -7.43 -15.85 3.83
C ARG A 233 -7.66 -16.67 5.09
N VAL A 234 -6.81 -16.50 6.10
CA VAL A 234 -6.86 -17.29 7.34
C VAL A 234 -6.91 -16.40 8.60
N PRO A 235 -7.37 -16.92 9.75
CA PRO A 235 -7.52 -16.19 11.02
C PRO A 235 -6.23 -15.72 11.72
N VAL A 236 -5.34 -15.04 11.02
CA VAL A 236 -4.21 -14.31 11.59
C VAL A 236 -4.30 -12.83 11.20
N PRO A 237 -3.98 -11.90 12.13
CA PRO A 237 -4.22 -10.47 11.93
C PRO A 237 -3.19 -9.79 11.00
N ASP A 238 -2.00 -10.37 10.88
CA ASP A 238 -0.97 -10.05 9.89
C ASP A 238 -0.03 -11.26 9.76
N GLY A 239 0.82 -11.25 8.73
CA GLY A 239 1.69 -12.38 8.40
C GLY A 239 1.06 -13.32 7.38
N SER A 240 1.79 -13.57 6.30
CA SER A 240 1.34 -14.35 5.16
C SER A 240 2.51 -15.14 4.57
N ILE A 241 2.21 -16.22 3.85
CA ILE A 241 3.19 -17.01 3.10
C ILE A 241 2.70 -17.19 1.66
N THR A 242 3.64 -17.33 0.74
CA THR A 242 3.38 -17.63 -0.66
C THR A 242 4.07 -18.93 -1.02
N ASP A 243 3.28 -19.94 -1.39
CA ASP A 243 3.74 -21.17 -2.02
C ASP A 243 3.71 -20.97 -3.54
N PHE A 244 4.77 -21.40 -4.23
CA PHE A 244 4.90 -21.27 -5.67
C PHE A 244 5.45 -22.55 -6.28
N VAL A 245 4.64 -23.17 -7.14
CA VAL A 245 4.98 -24.38 -7.88
C VAL A 245 5.11 -24.00 -9.34
N CYS A 246 6.26 -24.29 -9.95
CA CYS A 246 6.51 -24.04 -11.36
C CYS A 246 7.21 -25.20 -12.05
N VAL A 247 7.08 -25.23 -13.37
CA VAL A 247 7.92 -26.00 -14.28
C VAL A 247 8.62 -25.06 -15.25
#